data_AF-A0A3M7P2X5-F1
#
_entry.id   AF-A0A3M7P2X5-F1
#
_cell.length_a   1.000
_cell.length_b   1.000
_cell.length_c   1.000
_cell.angle_alpha   90.00
_cell.angle_beta   90.00
_cell.angle_gamma   90.00
#
_symmetry.space_group_name_H-M   'P 1'
#
loop_
_entity.id
_entity.type
_entity.pdbx_description
1 polymer ?
#
loop_
_entity_poly.entity_id
_entity_poly.type
_entity_poly.pdbx_seq_one_letter_code
_entity_poly.pdbx_strand_id
1 'polypeptide(L)'
;NGFGRIGRIVLRAALAKGVKVVAINDPFIPLDYMVYMFKYDSTHGRYKGEIKHENGLLVVDGHQIKVFTEKDPTQIPWGASGVEYVVEATGVFTTIEKCQAHLKGGAKKVIITAPSADAPMYVVGVNEKSYEPSVNILSNASCTTNCLAPLAKVINEKFGIVEGLMTTVHSYTATQKTVDGPSNKDWRGGRTAATNIIPSSTGAAKAVGKVIPELNGKLTGMAFRVPTADVSVVDLTVRLAKPAKYEEVKAAIKQASENELKGILAYTEDEVVSSDFIGDHHSSIFDAKAGISLNDNFV
;
A
#
# COMPACT_ATOMS: atom_id res chain seq x y z
N ASN A 1 5.18 3.17 13.94
CA ASN A 1 5.73 4.53 13.89
C ASN A 1 4.97 5.32 12.82
N GLY A 2 4.41 6.48 13.18
CA GLY A 2 3.49 7.26 12.35
C GLY A 2 2.04 6.81 12.47
N PHE A 3 1.16 7.70 12.94
CA PHE A 3 -0.27 7.46 13.14
C PHE A 3 -1.14 8.24 12.13
N GLY A 4 -0.62 8.37 10.91
CA GLY A 4 -1.31 8.93 9.75
C GLY A 4 -2.31 7.96 9.13
N ARG A 5 -2.64 8.16 7.84
CA ARG A 5 -3.60 7.33 7.10
C ARG A 5 -3.27 5.83 7.20
N ILE A 6 -2.06 5.44 6.81
CA ILE A 6 -1.65 4.02 6.84
C ILE A 6 -1.59 3.49 8.28
N GLY A 7 -0.97 4.22 9.22
CA GLY A 7 -0.85 3.78 10.61
C GLY A 7 -2.19 3.47 11.29
N ARG A 8 -3.22 4.32 11.08
CA ARG A 8 -4.56 4.09 11.64
C ARG A 8 -5.28 2.91 10.99
N ILE A 9 -5.17 2.76 9.67
CA ILE A 9 -5.79 1.63 8.96
C ILE A 9 -5.10 0.31 9.30
N VAL A 10 -3.76 0.31 9.48
CA VAL A 10 -3.02 -0.85 10.00
C VAL A 10 -3.52 -1.23 11.39
N LEU A 11 -3.75 -0.27 12.29
CA LEU A 11 -4.33 -0.56 13.60
C LEU A 11 -5.74 -1.18 13.49
N ARG A 12 -6.63 -0.60 12.66
CA ARG A 12 -7.97 -1.17 12.43
C ARG A 12 -7.89 -2.62 11.90
N ALA A 13 -7.03 -2.86 10.91
CA ALA A 13 -6.85 -4.19 10.33
C ALA A 13 -6.21 -5.19 11.31
N ALA A 14 -5.25 -4.73 12.12
CA ALA A 14 -4.59 -5.55 13.13
C ALA A 14 -5.59 -6.03 14.19
N LEU A 15 -6.42 -5.12 14.72
CA LEU A 15 -7.48 -5.45 15.68
C LEU A 15 -8.46 -6.48 15.11
N ALA A 16 -8.92 -6.29 13.87
CA ALA A 16 -9.82 -7.22 13.21
C ALA A 16 -9.21 -8.62 12.99
N LYS A 17 -7.88 -8.71 12.83
CA LYS A 17 -7.14 -9.96 12.63
C LYS A 17 -6.55 -10.55 13.92
N GLY A 18 -6.81 -9.94 15.08
CA GLY A 18 -6.24 -10.38 16.36
C GLY A 18 -4.73 -10.14 16.51
N VAL A 19 -4.13 -9.29 15.66
CA VAL A 19 -2.74 -8.87 15.81
C VAL A 19 -2.64 -7.83 16.91
N LYS A 20 -1.79 -8.10 17.92
CA LYS A 20 -1.65 -7.23 19.08
C LYS A 20 -0.74 -6.03 18.79
N VAL A 21 -1.35 -4.86 18.58
CA VAL A 21 -0.60 -3.59 18.55
C VAL A 21 -0.39 -3.13 19.99
N VAL A 22 0.87 -3.08 20.45
CA VAL A 22 1.21 -2.77 21.85
C VAL A 22 1.75 -1.36 22.05
N ALA A 23 2.20 -0.69 20.99
CA ALA A 23 2.71 0.68 21.06
C ALA A 23 2.53 1.46 19.75
N ILE A 24 2.37 2.78 19.88
CA ILE A 24 2.28 3.75 18.79
C ILE A 24 3.25 4.90 19.09
N ASN A 25 3.87 5.46 18.05
CA ASN A 25 4.65 6.69 18.13
C ASN A 25 4.19 7.67 17.06
N ASP A 26 3.85 8.90 17.46
CA ASP A 26 3.69 10.03 16.54
C ASP A 26 3.95 11.36 17.28
N PRO A 27 5.01 12.11 16.95
CA PRO A 27 5.36 13.35 17.65
C PRO A 27 4.44 14.54 17.34
N PHE A 28 3.50 14.39 16.39
CA PHE A 28 2.63 15.48 15.94
C PHE A 28 1.17 15.30 16.37
N ILE A 29 0.84 14.18 17.03
CA ILE A 29 -0.54 13.83 17.36
C ILE A 29 -0.62 13.51 18.87
N PRO A 30 -1.11 14.45 19.69
CA PRO A 30 -1.41 14.20 21.10
C PRO A 30 -2.44 13.08 21.29
N LEU A 31 -2.46 12.44 22.47
CA LEU A 31 -3.25 11.23 22.75
C LEU A 31 -4.77 11.42 22.57
N ASP A 32 -5.32 12.53 23.05
CA ASP A 32 -6.73 12.90 22.85
C ASP A 32 -7.05 13.08 21.35
N TYR A 33 -6.12 13.66 20.60
CA TYR A 33 -6.26 13.79 19.15
C TYR A 33 -6.14 12.45 18.42
N MET A 34 -5.30 11.51 18.90
CA MET A 34 -5.25 10.14 18.37
C MET A 34 -6.61 9.44 18.53
N VAL A 35 -7.27 9.58 19.68
CA VAL A 35 -8.62 9.06 19.92
C VAL A 35 -9.60 9.62 18.90
N TYR A 36 -9.60 10.94 18.70
CA TYR A 36 -10.47 11.60 17.73
C TYR A 36 -10.22 11.10 16.29
N MET A 37 -8.97 11.14 15.82
CA MET A 37 -8.58 10.78 14.45
C MET A 37 -8.85 9.30 14.11
N PHE A 38 -8.82 8.42 15.11
CA PHE A 38 -9.14 7.01 14.91
C PHE A 38 -10.66 6.76 14.98
N LYS A 39 -11.36 7.45 15.88
CA LYS A 39 -12.82 7.36 16.04
C LYS A 39 -13.57 7.83 14.79
N TYR A 40 -13.12 8.92 14.17
CA TYR A 40 -13.76 9.53 13.01
C TYR A 40 -12.82 9.51 11.79
N ASP A 41 -13.17 8.74 10.77
CA ASP A 41 -12.45 8.72 9.49
C ASP A 41 -13.38 9.08 8.34
N SER A 42 -13.01 10.09 7.55
CA SER A 42 -13.84 10.59 6.44
C SER A 42 -13.99 9.60 5.29
N THR A 43 -13.09 8.63 5.16
CA THR A 43 -13.10 7.64 4.09
C THR A 43 -13.78 6.35 4.55
N HIS A 44 -13.34 5.81 5.69
CA HIS A 44 -13.79 4.50 6.17
C HIS A 44 -14.83 4.60 7.30
N GLY A 45 -15.40 5.79 7.48
CA GLY A 45 -16.42 6.07 8.48
C GLY A 45 -15.95 5.94 9.93
N ARG A 46 -16.95 5.99 10.82
CA ARG A 46 -16.75 5.88 12.27
C ARG A 46 -16.23 4.49 12.65
N TYR A 47 -15.27 4.47 13.57
CA TYR A 47 -14.88 3.23 14.23
C TYR A 47 -16.09 2.63 14.97
N LYS A 48 -16.29 1.32 14.83
CA LYS A 48 -17.48 0.63 15.37
C LYS A 48 -17.33 0.21 16.82
N GLY A 49 -16.09 -0.01 17.27
CA GLY A 49 -15.77 -0.37 18.65
C GLY A 49 -15.63 0.84 19.57
N GLU A 50 -15.17 0.58 20.78
CA GLU A 50 -14.87 1.61 21.76
C GLU A 50 -13.42 2.08 21.60
N ILE A 51 -13.23 3.40 21.64
CA ILE A 51 -11.91 4.00 21.74
C ILE A 51 -11.93 5.14 22.76
N LYS A 52 -10.97 5.08 23.68
CA LYS A 52 -10.73 6.09 24.72
C LYS A 52 -9.24 6.18 25.03
N HIS A 53 -8.88 7.10 25.89
CA HIS A 53 -7.58 7.09 26.54
C HIS A 53 -7.75 6.95 28.04
N GLU A 54 -6.83 6.24 28.69
CA GLU A 54 -6.86 5.97 30.12
C GLU A 54 -5.42 5.85 30.63
N ASN A 55 -5.07 6.57 31.70
CA ASN A 55 -3.74 6.54 32.32
C ASN A 55 -2.56 6.76 31.33
N GLY A 56 -2.73 7.65 30.35
CA GLY A 56 -1.72 7.94 29.33
C GLY A 56 -1.59 6.87 28.23
N LEU A 57 -2.50 5.89 28.20
CA LEU A 57 -2.56 4.83 27.20
C LEU A 57 -3.73 5.07 26.25
N LEU A 58 -3.57 4.65 25.00
CA LEU A 58 -4.69 4.51 24.08
C LEU A 58 -5.38 3.17 24.36
N VAL A 59 -6.70 3.16 24.50
CA VAL A 59 -7.48 1.96 24.78
C VAL A 59 -8.47 1.74 23.65
N VAL A 60 -8.35 0.63 22.93
CA VAL A 60 -9.25 0.25 21.83
C VAL A 60 -9.87 -1.11 22.13
N ASP A 61 -11.19 -1.16 22.29
CA ASP A 61 -11.92 -2.39 22.66
C ASP A 61 -11.29 -3.12 23.86
N GLY A 62 -10.95 -2.35 24.90
CA GLY A 62 -10.27 -2.84 26.11
C GLY A 62 -8.76 -3.11 25.97
N HIS A 63 -8.19 -3.04 24.77
CA HIS A 63 -6.76 -3.27 24.53
C HIS A 63 -5.96 -1.99 24.79
N GLN A 64 -5.07 -2.06 25.78
CA GLN A 64 -4.18 -0.95 26.14
C GLN A 64 -2.95 -0.90 25.23
N ILE A 65 -2.67 0.28 24.70
CA ILE A 65 -1.60 0.57 23.74
C ILE A 65 -0.77 1.73 24.29
N LYS A 66 0.54 1.53 24.42
CA LYS A 66 1.48 2.59 24.83
C LYS A 66 1.59 3.65 23.74
N VAL A 67 1.64 4.92 24.13
CA VAL A 67 1.79 6.03 23.17
C VAL A 67 3.06 6.81 23.47
N PHE A 68 3.81 7.09 22.41
CA PHE A 68 5.04 7.87 22.41
C PHE A 68 4.92 9.04 21.43
N THR A 69 5.69 10.10 21.68
CA THR A 69 5.71 11.32 20.85
C THR A 69 7.13 11.71 20.48
N GLU A 70 7.99 10.72 20.20
CA GLU A 70 9.40 10.92 19.89
C GLU A 70 9.61 11.24 18.41
N LYS A 71 10.39 12.28 18.15
CA LYS A 71 10.83 12.64 16.78
C LYS A 71 12.00 11.79 16.32
N ASP A 72 12.90 11.45 17.23
CA ASP A 72 14.03 10.57 16.98
C ASP A 72 13.61 9.11 17.19
N PRO A 73 13.62 8.26 16.15
CA PRO A 73 13.23 6.87 16.29
C PRO A 73 14.08 6.04 17.25
N THR A 74 15.30 6.49 17.58
CA THR A 74 16.19 5.80 18.55
C THR A 74 15.70 5.94 19.99
N GLN A 75 14.92 6.98 20.28
CA GLN A 75 14.40 7.27 21.62
C GLN A 75 13.12 6.49 21.94
N ILE A 76 12.54 5.81 20.95
CA ILE A 76 11.30 5.05 21.14
C ILE A 76 11.64 3.71 21.81
N PRO A 77 11.12 3.43 23.03
CA PRO A 77 11.50 2.24 23.79
C PRO A 77 10.67 1.02 23.37
N TRP A 78 10.88 0.56 22.13
CA TRP A 78 10.17 -0.59 21.55
C TRP A 78 10.37 -1.87 22.36
N GLY A 79 11.62 -2.18 22.73
CA GLY A 79 11.94 -3.39 23.50
C GLY A 79 11.25 -3.43 24.87
N ALA A 80 11.28 -2.31 25.62
CA ALA A 80 10.58 -2.20 26.90
C ALA A 80 9.04 -2.21 26.77
N SER A 81 8.55 -2.05 25.54
CA SER A 81 7.12 -2.14 25.20
C SER A 81 6.70 -3.50 24.67
N GLY A 82 7.65 -4.45 24.55
CA GLY A 82 7.38 -5.77 23.98
C GLY A 82 7.11 -5.73 22.47
N VAL A 83 7.57 -4.69 21.77
CA VAL A 83 7.41 -4.57 20.31
C VAL A 83 8.50 -5.38 19.62
N GLU A 84 8.10 -6.39 18.88
CA GLU A 84 9.01 -7.18 18.03
C GLU A 84 9.03 -6.67 16.59
N TYR A 85 7.87 -6.31 16.04
CA TYR A 85 7.70 -5.86 14.66
C TYR A 85 7.22 -4.41 14.64
N VAL A 86 7.99 -3.53 14.01
CA VAL A 86 7.62 -2.13 13.82
C VAL A 86 7.09 -1.92 12.42
N VAL A 87 5.90 -1.36 12.31
CA VAL A 87 5.39 -0.78 11.05
C VAL A 87 5.89 0.65 10.96
N GLU A 88 6.73 0.93 9.96
CA GLU A 88 7.26 2.26 9.68
C GLU A 88 6.39 2.93 8.59
N ALA A 89 5.48 3.80 9.06
CA ALA A 89 4.43 4.44 8.26
C ALA A 89 4.51 5.98 8.28
N THR A 90 5.66 6.55 8.64
CA THR A 90 5.87 8.02 8.63
C THR A 90 6.11 8.55 7.22
N GLY A 91 6.67 7.72 6.33
CA GLY A 91 7.13 8.12 5.00
C GLY A 91 8.48 8.85 4.97
N VAL A 92 9.14 9.01 6.12
CA VAL A 92 10.44 9.72 6.24
C VAL A 92 11.62 8.75 6.39
N PHE A 93 11.39 7.62 7.05
CA PHE A 93 12.38 6.56 7.29
C PHE A 93 12.17 5.40 6.34
N THR A 94 12.61 5.54 5.09
CA THR A 94 12.38 4.54 4.02
C THR A 94 13.65 3.82 3.55
N THR A 95 14.77 4.02 4.23
CA THR A 95 16.04 3.31 3.95
C THR A 95 16.42 2.38 5.10
N ILE A 96 17.27 1.39 4.82
CA ILE A 96 17.81 0.48 5.85
C ILE A 96 18.46 1.30 6.96
N GLU A 97 19.38 2.21 6.62
CA GLU A 97 20.11 3.05 7.58
C GLU A 97 19.18 3.80 8.53
N LYS A 98 18.15 4.45 7.99
CA LYS A 98 17.17 5.20 8.77
C LYS A 98 16.34 4.29 9.69
N CYS A 99 15.97 3.11 9.22
CA CYS A 99 15.18 2.15 9.99
C CYS A 99 15.99 1.42 11.08
N GLN A 100 17.33 1.41 11.00
CA GLN A 100 18.19 0.83 12.05
C GLN A 100 17.93 1.44 13.42
N ALA A 101 17.48 2.71 13.47
CA ALA A 101 17.12 3.38 14.70
C ALA A 101 16.03 2.64 15.50
N HIS A 102 15.07 2.00 14.82
CA HIS A 102 14.06 1.18 15.49
C HIS A 102 14.62 -0.12 16.09
N LEU A 103 15.60 -0.74 15.43
CA LEU A 103 16.27 -1.92 15.96
C LEU A 103 17.08 -1.56 17.22
N LYS A 104 17.72 -0.38 17.24
CA LYS A 104 18.37 0.17 18.45
C LYS A 104 17.38 0.40 19.59
N GLY A 105 16.15 0.82 19.27
CA GLY A 105 15.05 0.93 20.24
C GLY A 105 14.53 -0.41 20.79
N GLY A 106 15.06 -1.54 20.29
CA GLY A 106 14.74 -2.89 20.77
C GLY A 106 13.72 -3.65 19.92
N ALA A 107 13.31 -3.13 18.76
CA ALA A 107 12.53 -3.90 17.81
C ALA A 107 13.38 -5.00 17.14
N LYS A 108 12.76 -6.11 16.75
CA LYS A 108 13.43 -7.20 16.01
C LYS A 108 13.36 -6.99 14.50
N LYS A 109 12.22 -6.50 14.00
CA LYS A 109 11.93 -6.33 12.58
C LYS A 109 11.28 -4.98 12.29
N VAL A 110 11.52 -4.44 11.09
CA VAL A 110 10.89 -3.21 10.59
C VAL A 110 10.27 -3.47 9.22
N ILE A 111 9.01 -3.10 9.05
CA ILE A 111 8.26 -3.16 7.81
C ILE A 111 7.95 -1.73 7.36
N ILE A 112 8.61 -1.29 6.29
CA ILE A 112 8.40 0.00 5.67
C ILE A 112 7.13 -0.07 4.82
N THR A 113 6.16 0.83 5.04
CA THR A 113 4.88 0.85 4.30
C THR A 113 4.95 1.65 2.99
N ALA A 114 6.14 1.75 2.40
CA ALA A 114 6.44 2.49 1.19
C ALA A 114 7.63 1.84 0.46
N PRO A 115 7.83 2.11 -0.84
CA PRO A 115 9.03 1.65 -1.55
C PRO A 115 10.30 2.10 -0.85
N SER A 116 11.27 1.19 -0.77
CA SER A 116 12.61 1.48 -0.28
C SER A 116 13.62 1.52 -1.42
N ALA A 117 14.64 2.36 -1.27
CA ALA A 117 15.75 2.41 -2.21
C ALA A 117 16.68 1.19 -2.07
N ASP A 118 16.85 0.68 -0.84
CA ASP A 118 17.87 -0.29 -0.44
C ASP A 118 17.31 -1.51 0.31
N ALA A 119 16.13 -1.42 0.95
CA ALA A 119 15.51 -2.57 1.61
C ALA A 119 14.82 -3.51 0.60
N PRO A 120 14.90 -4.84 0.78
CA PRO A 120 14.20 -5.80 -0.05
C PRO A 120 12.68 -5.58 0.03
N MET A 121 12.02 -5.67 -1.13
CA MET A 121 10.58 -5.49 -1.25
C MET A 121 9.88 -6.84 -1.38
N TYR A 122 8.77 -6.98 -0.66
CA TYR A 122 7.92 -8.15 -0.72
C TYR A 122 6.48 -7.72 -1.00
N VAL A 123 5.84 -8.45 -1.91
CA VAL A 123 4.41 -8.35 -2.21
C VAL A 123 3.81 -9.73 -1.92
N VAL A 124 2.82 -9.75 -1.03
CA VAL A 124 2.12 -10.98 -0.63
C VAL A 124 1.35 -11.55 -1.82
N GLY A 125 1.49 -12.84 -2.06
CA GLY A 125 0.98 -13.57 -3.23
C GLY A 125 1.93 -13.59 -4.42
N VAL A 126 3.08 -12.90 -4.34
CA VAL A 126 4.00 -12.74 -5.46
C VAL A 126 5.38 -13.31 -5.11
N ASN A 127 6.04 -12.75 -4.09
CA ASN A 127 7.39 -13.14 -3.72
C ASN A 127 7.63 -13.25 -2.20
N GLU A 128 6.59 -13.25 -1.37
CA GLU A 128 6.72 -13.39 0.08
C GLU A 128 7.42 -14.70 0.49
N LYS A 129 7.35 -15.74 -0.35
CA LYS A 129 8.04 -17.02 -0.12
C LYS A 129 9.55 -16.93 -0.24
N SER A 130 10.09 -15.86 -0.85
CA SER A 130 11.54 -15.61 -0.90
C SER A 130 12.03 -14.76 0.29
N TYR A 131 11.19 -14.56 1.31
CA TYR A 131 11.59 -13.87 2.53
C TYR A 131 12.53 -14.74 3.37
N GLU A 132 13.69 -14.20 3.69
CA GLU A 132 14.66 -14.85 4.57
C GLU A 132 14.56 -14.29 5.99
N PRO A 133 14.51 -15.12 7.05
CA PRO A 133 14.45 -14.66 8.44
C PRO A 133 15.62 -13.78 8.88
N SER A 134 16.72 -13.75 8.14
CA SER A 134 17.85 -12.82 8.37
C SER A 134 17.53 -11.38 7.98
N VAL A 135 16.51 -11.15 7.14
CA VAL A 135 16.08 -9.81 6.72
C VAL A 135 15.33 -9.13 7.86
N ASN A 136 15.99 -8.16 8.49
CA ASN A 136 15.42 -7.41 9.62
C ASN A 136 14.62 -6.18 9.21
N ILE A 137 14.95 -5.58 8.07
CA ILE A 137 14.29 -4.38 7.56
C ILE A 137 13.85 -4.69 6.14
N LEU A 138 12.54 -4.60 5.90
CA LEU A 138 11.93 -4.89 4.61
C LEU A 138 10.90 -3.83 4.24
N SER A 139 10.52 -3.79 2.97
CA SER A 139 9.48 -2.91 2.46
C SER A 139 8.30 -3.72 1.91
N ASN A 140 7.08 -3.29 2.23
CA ASN A 140 5.86 -3.83 1.64
C ASN A 140 5.50 -3.15 0.30
N ALA A 141 6.50 -2.61 -0.39
CA ALA A 141 6.38 -1.86 -1.63
C ALA A 141 5.38 -0.68 -1.55
N SER A 142 4.71 -0.36 -2.66
CA SER A 142 3.64 0.65 -2.74
C SER A 142 2.28 0.00 -2.97
N CYS A 143 1.19 0.74 -2.72
CA CYS A 143 -0.17 0.31 -3.07
C CYS A 143 -0.28 -0.04 -4.57
N THR A 144 0.24 0.79 -5.46
CA THR A 144 0.24 0.53 -6.91
C THR A 144 1.02 -0.74 -7.27
N THR A 145 2.16 -1.01 -6.62
CA THR A 145 2.91 -2.26 -6.86
C THR A 145 2.14 -3.48 -6.36
N ASN A 146 1.48 -3.40 -5.19
CA ASN A 146 0.64 -4.48 -4.68
C ASN A 146 -0.60 -4.73 -5.56
N CYS A 147 -1.13 -3.71 -6.24
CA CYS A 147 -2.20 -3.88 -7.23
C CYS A 147 -1.69 -4.51 -8.54
N LEU A 148 -0.58 -4.00 -9.08
CA LEU A 148 -0.07 -4.42 -10.38
C LEU A 148 0.63 -5.79 -10.36
N ALA A 149 1.40 -6.10 -9.33
CA ALA A 149 2.26 -7.30 -9.34
C ALA A 149 1.46 -8.63 -9.39
N PRO A 150 0.37 -8.83 -8.63
CA PRO A 150 -0.45 -10.04 -8.75
C PRO A 150 -1.06 -10.20 -10.15
N LEU A 151 -1.55 -9.10 -10.74
CA LEU A 151 -2.09 -9.09 -12.11
C LEU A 151 -1.00 -9.46 -13.14
N ALA A 152 0.15 -8.78 -13.06
CA ALA A 152 1.27 -9.01 -13.97
C ALA A 152 1.84 -10.43 -13.83
N LYS A 153 1.85 -11.00 -12.61
CA LYS A 153 2.24 -12.39 -12.36
C LYS A 153 1.38 -13.36 -13.16
N VAL A 154 0.05 -13.27 -13.02
CA VAL A 154 -0.90 -14.16 -13.71
C VAL A 154 -0.75 -14.05 -15.22
N ILE A 155 -0.72 -12.82 -15.75
CA ILE A 155 -0.59 -12.58 -17.19
C ILE A 155 0.76 -13.12 -17.71
N ASN A 156 1.86 -12.88 -17.00
CA ASN A 156 3.18 -13.35 -17.41
C ASN A 156 3.29 -14.87 -17.39
N GLU A 157 2.81 -15.54 -16.34
CA GLU A 157 2.89 -17.00 -16.23
C GLU A 157 2.07 -17.71 -17.32
N LYS A 158 0.91 -17.17 -17.69
CA LYS A 158 0.03 -17.78 -18.69
C LYS A 158 0.43 -17.43 -20.12
N PHE A 159 0.63 -16.14 -20.39
CA PHE A 159 0.76 -15.61 -21.75
C PHE A 159 2.15 -15.04 -22.06
N GLY A 160 2.94 -14.75 -21.03
CA GLY A 160 4.23 -14.05 -21.14
C GLY A 160 4.04 -12.58 -21.47
N ILE A 161 4.66 -11.69 -20.68
CA ILE A 161 4.71 -10.27 -21.00
C ILE A 161 6.01 -9.98 -21.75
N VAL A 162 5.89 -9.39 -22.94
CA VAL A 162 7.04 -8.90 -23.71
C VAL A 162 7.45 -7.52 -23.21
N GLU A 163 6.49 -6.61 -23.13
CA GLU A 163 6.64 -5.25 -22.61
C GLU A 163 5.27 -4.72 -22.17
N GLY A 164 5.27 -3.72 -21.29
CA GLY A 164 4.04 -3.06 -20.86
C GLY A 164 4.26 -1.69 -20.26
N LEU A 165 3.23 -0.85 -20.41
CA LEU A 165 3.15 0.47 -19.83
C LEU A 165 1.96 0.53 -18.89
N MET A 166 2.18 1.11 -17.72
CA MET A 166 1.15 1.29 -16.71
C MET A 166 0.82 2.76 -16.50
N THR A 167 -0.46 3.06 -16.45
CA THR A 167 -0.97 4.30 -15.89
C THR A 167 -1.72 3.96 -14.62
N THR A 168 -1.50 4.69 -13.52
CA THR A 168 -2.41 4.64 -12.38
C THR A 168 -3.16 5.95 -12.25
N VAL A 169 -4.49 5.88 -12.32
CA VAL A 169 -5.36 6.99 -11.94
C VAL A 169 -5.59 6.87 -10.44
N HIS A 170 -4.88 7.71 -9.70
CA HIS A 170 -4.66 7.51 -8.28
C HIS A 170 -5.32 8.63 -7.48
N SER A 171 -6.03 8.27 -6.42
CA SER A 171 -6.52 9.24 -5.44
C SER A 171 -5.41 10.13 -4.91
N TYR A 172 -5.76 11.36 -4.55
CA TYR A 172 -4.80 12.24 -3.88
C TYR A 172 -4.45 11.72 -2.49
N THR A 173 -3.31 12.14 -1.98
CA THR A 173 -2.72 11.65 -0.74
C THR A 173 -2.31 12.81 0.16
N ALA A 174 -1.89 12.49 1.39
CA ALA A 174 -1.48 13.50 2.37
C ALA A 174 -0.27 14.35 1.94
N THR A 175 0.47 13.97 0.89
CA THR A 175 1.59 14.78 0.39
C THR A 175 1.13 15.96 -0.48
N GLN A 176 -0.06 15.89 -1.06
CA GLN A 176 -0.62 16.94 -1.92
C GLN A 176 -1.24 18.08 -1.10
N LYS A 177 -1.66 19.16 -1.76
CA LYS A 177 -2.04 20.42 -1.11
C LYS A 177 -3.50 20.75 -1.36
N THR A 178 -4.12 21.38 -0.37
CA THR A 178 -5.51 21.88 -0.48
C THR A 178 -5.61 23.07 -1.41
N VAL A 179 -4.55 23.87 -1.55
CA VAL A 179 -4.40 24.99 -2.49
C VAL A 179 -2.99 24.97 -3.07
N ASP A 180 -2.76 25.72 -4.15
CA ASP A 180 -1.43 25.82 -4.78
C ASP A 180 -0.36 26.26 -3.78
N GLY A 181 0.70 25.47 -3.63
CA GLY A 181 1.77 25.70 -2.66
C GLY A 181 3.03 24.87 -2.92
N PRO A 182 4.09 25.06 -2.10
CA PRO A 182 5.36 24.39 -2.28
C PRO A 182 5.25 22.88 -2.03
N SER A 183 6.01 22.10 -2.81
CA SER A 183 6.10 20.64 -2.71
C SER A 183 7.57 20.21 -2.75
N ASN A 184 7.95 19.39 -1.78
CA ASN A 184 9.32 18.90 -1.63
C ASN A 184 9.68 17.77 -2.61
N LYS A 185 8.67 17.17 -3.24
CA LYS A 185 8.86 16.00 -4.11
C LYS A 185 8.92 16.40 -5.59
N ASP A 186 7.94 17.17 -6.03
CA ASP A 186 7.81 17.64 -7.42
C ASP A 186 6.86 18.84 -7.48
N TRP A 187 7.03 19.71 -8.48
CA TRP A 187 6.25 20.96 -8.59
C TRP A 187 4.75 20.72 -8.82
N ARG A 188 4.39 19.67 -9.57
CA ARG A 188 2.99 19.38 -9.94
C ARG A 188 2.17 18.97 -8.71
N GLY A 189 2.75 18.21 -7.80
CA GLY A 189 2.14 17.78 -6.54
C GLY A 189 1.84 18.92 -5.55
N GLY A 190 2.36 20.12 -5.82
CA GLY A 190 2.03 21.33 -5.06
C GLY A 190 0.73 22.01 -5.49
N ARG A 191 0.13 21.61 -6.62
CA ARG A 191 -1.12 22.18 -7.12
C ARG A 191 -2.33 21.64 -6.34
N THR A 192 -3.40 22.44 -6.30
CA THR A 192 -4.68 22.17 -5.64
C THR A 192 -5.21 20.77 -5.97
N ALA A 193 -5.22 19.86 -4.99
CA ALA A 193 -5.46 18.43 -5.20
C ALA A 193 -6.90 18.12 -5.67
N ALA A 194 -7.89 18.82 -5.15
CA ALA A 194 -9.30 18.52 -5.37
C ALA A 194 -9.88 19.10 -6.67
N THR A 195 -9.07 19.79 -7.48
CA THR A 195 -9.53 20.45 -8.71
C THR A 195 -8.65 20.18 -9.93
N ASN A 196 -7.60 19.36 -9.78
CA ASN A 196 -6.66 19.08 -10.86
C ASN A 196 -6.51 17.58 -11.12
N ILE A 197 -6.27 17.23 -12.38
CA ILE A 197 -5.62 15.98 -12.78
C ILE A 197 -4.12 16.26 -12.82
N ILE A 198 -3.36 15.65 -11.91
CA ILE A 198 -1.94 15.98 -11.68
C ILE A 198 -1.06 14.83 -12.15
N PRO A 199 -0.35 14.95 -13.29
CA PRO A 199 0.57 13.92 -13.71
C PRO A 199 1.77 13.82 -12.75
N SER A 200 2.18 12.61 -12.41
CA SER A 200 3.25 12.30 -11.47
C SER A 200 4.07 11.10 -11.95
N SER A 201 5.37 11.12 -11.68
CA SER A 201 6.22 9.94 -11.91
C SER A 201 6.00 8.91 -10.81
N THR A 202 6.12 7.63 -11.17
CA THR A 202 6.05 6.52 -10.21
C THR A 202 7.06 5.45 -10.55
N GLY A 203 7.72 4.91 -9.51
CA GLY A 203 8.58 3.72 -9.63
C GLY A 203 7.81 2.42 -9.50
N ALA A 204 6.48 2.44 -9.29
CA ALA A 204 5.70 1.27 -8.90
C ALA A 204 5.73 0.14 -9.93
N ALA A 205 5.62 0.45 -11.23
CA ALA A 205 5.74 -0.54 -12.31
C ALA A 205 7.16 -1.09 -12.44
N LYS A 206 8.19 -0.23 -12.31
CA LYS A 206 9.59 -0.69 -12.27
C LYS A 206 9.86 -1.61 -11.08
N ALA A 207 9.21 -1.35 -9.94
CA ALA A 207 9.31 -2.19 -8.75
C ALA A 207 8.70 -3.59 -8.94
N VAL A 208 7.79 -3.78 -9.89
CA VAL A 208 7.31 -5.13 -10.27
C VAL A 208 8.48 -5.99 -10.74
N GLY A 209 9.41 -5.44 -11.51
CA GLY A 209 10.63 -6.14 -11.93
C GLY A 209 11.56 -6.55 -10.78
N LYS A 210 11.43 -5.94 -9.60
CA LYS A 210 12.18 -6.35 -8.39
C LYS A 210 11.53 -7.53 -7.66
N VAL A 211 10.20 -7.61 -7.67
CA VAL A 211 9.44 -8.70 -7.03
C VAL A 211 9.14 -9.86 -7.97
N ILE A 212 9.17 -9.62 -9.29
CA ILE A 212 9.07 -10.62 -10.35
C ILE A 212 10.27 -10.39 -11.29
N PRO A 213 11.43 -11.01 -11.01
CA PRO A 213 12.67 -10.75 -11.76
C PRO A 213 12.56 -10.95 -13.28
N GLU A 214 11.69 -11.86 -13.74
CA GLU A 214 11.42 -12.12 -15.16
C GLU A 214 10.79 -10.92 -15.91
N LEU A 215 10.24 -9.96 -15.16
CA LEU A 215 9.64 -8.72 -15.67
C LEU A 215 10.56 -7.51 -15.51
N ASN A 216 11.80 -7.70 -15.03
CA ASN A 216 12.77 -6.62 -14.91
C ASN A 216 13.06 -5.99 -16.28
N GLY A 217 12.92 -4.67 -16.36
CA GLY A 217 13.08 -3.91 -17.60
C GLY A 217 11.90 -3.97 -18.57
N LYS A 218 10.87 -4.79 -18.32
CA LYS A 218 9.71 -4.94 -19.20
C LYS A 218 8.53 -4.04 -18.86
N LEU A 219 8.46 -3.56 -17.61
CA LEU A 219 7.37 -2.74 -17.11
C LEU A 219 7.86 -1.40 -16.57
N THR A 220 7.21 -0.32 -17.01
CA THR A 220 7.33 1.02 -16.42
C THR A 220 5.99 1.73 -16.52
N GLY A 221 5.88 2.92 -15.93
CA GLY A 221 4.61 3.62 -15.95
C GLY A 221 4.65 5.01 -15.35
N MET A 222 3.48 5.60 -15.27
CA MET A 222 3.24 6.93 -14.73
C MET A 222 1.95 6.94 -13.89
N ALA A 223 1.66 8.06 -13.25
CA ALA A 223 0.43 8.24 -12.48
C ALA A 223 -0.25 9.57 -12.83
N PHE A 224 -1.57 9.60 -12.73
CA PHE A 224 -2.34 10.84 -12.62
C PHE A 224 -3.00 10.87 -11.23
N ARG A 225 -2.73 11.90 -10.45
CA ARG A 225 -3.49 12.14 -9.22
C ARG A 225 -4.80 12.83 -9.57
N VAL A 226 -5.91 12.33 -9.05
CA VAL A 226 -7.25 12.87 -9.34
C VAL A 226 -7.99 13.27 -8.06
N PRO A 227 -9.05 14.11 -8.16
CA PRO A 227 -9.86 14.59 -7.04
C PRO A 227 -10.72 13.55 -6.30
N THR A 228 -10.18 12.37 -6.03
CA THR A 228 -10.81 11.32 -5.21
C THR A 228 -9.99 11.09 -3.94
N ALA A 229 -10.68 10.84 -2.82
CA ALA A 229 -10.06 10.77 -1.50
C ALA A 229 -9.44 9.41 -1.17
N ASP A 230 -9.92 8.34 -1.81
CA ASP A 230 -9.38 6.98 -1.71
C ASP A 230 -9.84 6.14 -2.91
N VAL A 231 -9.29 4.92 -3.01
CA VAL A 231 -9.40 4.03 -4.17
C VAL A 231 -8.63 4.57 -5.38
N SER A 232 -8.00 3.69 -6.12
CA SER A 232 -7.16 4.02 -7.27
C SER A 232 -7.25 2.88 -8.26
N VAL A 233 -7.03 3.16 -9.53
CA VAL A 233 -7.08 2.16 -10.60
C VAL A 233 -5.74 2.07 -11.30
N VAL A 234 -5.38 0.86 -11.70
CA VAL A 234 -4.25 0.56 -12.57
C VAL A 234 -4.81 0.23 -13.95
N ASP A 235 -4.33 0.95 -14.95
CA ASP A 235 -4.46 0.64 -16.36
C ASP A 235 -3.11 0.06 -16.82
N LEU A 236 -3.12 -1.20 -17.25
CA LEU A 236 -1.95 -1.93 -17.71
C LEU A 236 -2.14 -2.31 -19.17
N THR A 237 -1.45 -1.61 -20.06
CA THR A 237 -1.37 -1.97 -21.48
C THR A 237 -0.14 -2.83 -21.71
N VAL A 238 -0.32 -4.06 -22.21
CA VAL A 238 0.75 -5.05 -22.37
C VAL A 238 0.73 -5.71 -23.73
N ARG A 239 1.93 -6.03 -24.22
CA ARG A 239 2.12 -6.92 -25.36
C ARG A 239 2.42 -8.33 -24.88
N LEU A 240 1.58 -9.28 -25.27
CA LEU A 240 1.68 -10.69 -24.89
C LEU A 240 2.59 -11.46 -25.85
N ALA A 241 3.36 -12.40 -25.31
CA ALA A 241 4.20 -13.29 -26.11
C ALA A 241 3.37 -14.38 -26.81
N LYS A 242 2.41 -14.97 -26.09
CA LYS A 242 1.42 -15.90 -26.64
C LYS A 242 0.13 -15.15 -26.95
N PRO A 243 -0.45 -15.32 -28.16
CA PRO A 243 -1.73 -14.71 -28.49
C PRO A 243 -2.85 -15.29 -27.60
N ALA A 244 -3.80 -14.45 -27.21
CA ALA A 244 -4.96 -14.82 -26.42
C ALA A 244 -6.16 -13.91 -26.73
N LYS A 245 -7.37 -14.48 -26.75
CA LYS A 245 -8.60 -13.69 -26.73
C LYS A 245 -8.80 -13.08 -25.34
N TYR A 246 -9.47 -11.93 -25.27
CA TYR A 246 -9.74 -11.26 -23.98
C TYR A 246 -10.48 -12.17 -22.98
N GLU A 247 -11.38 -13.03 -23.46
CA GLU A 247 -12.05 -14.04 -22.63
C GLU A 247 -11.08 -15.03 -21.95
N GLU A 248 -9.97 -15.39 -22.61
CA GLU A 248 -8.95 -16.28 -22.04
C GLU A 248 -8.13 -15.54 -20.97
N VAL A 249 -7.85 -14.26 -21.18
CA VAL A 249 -7.21 -13.39 -20.17
C VAL A 249 -8.10 -13.26 -18.94
N LYS A 250 -9.39 -12.99 -19.12
CA LYS A 250 -10.38 -12.95 -18.04
C LYS A 250 -10.43 -14.28 -17.27
N ALA A 251 -10.51 -15.41 -17.98
CA ALA A 251 -10.57 -16.73 -17.37
C ALA A 251 -9.31 -17.04 -16.53
N ALA A 252 -8.12 -16.67 -17.01
CA ALA A 252 -6.88 -16.84 -16.27
C ALA A 252 -6.86 -16.02 -14.96
N ILE A 253 -7.31 -14.77 -15.00
CA ILE A 253 -7.36 -13.89 -13.83
C ILE A 253 -8.43 -14.38 -12.84
N LYS A 254 -9.62 -14.75 -13.34
CA LYS A 254 -10.68 -15.33 -12.51
C LYS A 254 -10.21 -16.59 -11.79
N GLN A 255 -9.59 -17.52 -12.53
CA GLN A 255 -9.00 -18.73 -11.95
C GLN A 255 -8.02 -18.39 -10.83
N ALA A 256 -7.08 -17.48 -11.06
CA ALA A 256 -6.10 -17.10 -10.04
C ALA A 256 -6.74 -16.45 -8.81
N SER A 257 -7.76 -15.60 -9.01
CA SER A 257 -8.49 -14.91 -7.95
C SER A 257 -9.30 -15.86 -7.04
N GLU A 258 -9.78 -16.97 -7.60
CA GLU A 258 -10.55 -17.98 -6.87
C GLU A 258 -9.67 -19.04 -6.20
N ASN A 259 -8.38 -19.10 -6.57
CA ASN A 259 -7.43 -20.13 -6.15
C ASN A 259 -6.16 -19.53 -5.51
N GLU A 260 -5.03 -19.53 -6.23
CA GLU A 260 -3.70 -19.25 -5.66
C GLU A 260 -3.50 -17.82 -5.14
N LEU A 261 -4.32 -16.86 -5.61
CA LEU A 261 -4.31 -15.46 -5.17
C LEU A 261 -5.58 -15.06 -4.43
N LYS A 262 -6.38 -16.03 -3.94
CA LYS A 262 -7.60 -15.75 -3.19
C LYS A 262 -7.33 -14.87 -1.98
N GLY A 263 -8.09 -13.77 -1.85
CA GLY A 263 -7.91 -12.75 -0.81
C GLY A 263 -6.82 -11.72 -1.11
N ILE A 264 -6.16 -11.81 -2.27
CA ILE A 264 -5.12 -10.88 -2.75
C ILE A 264 -5.58 -10.25 -4.07
N LEU A 265 -5.91 -11.08 -5.06
CA LEU A 265 -6.51 -10.71 -6.33
C LEU A 265 -7.99 -11.10 -6.30
N ALA A 266 -8.86 -10.17 -6.66
CA ALA A 266 -10.29 -10.38 -6.87
C ALA A 266 -10.67 -10.13 -8.33
N TYR A 267 -11.87 -10.54 -8.72
CA TYR A 267 -12.39 -10.46 -10.08
C TYR A 267 -13.85 -10.02 -10.04
N THR A 268 -14.24 -9.10 -10.92
CA THR A 268 -15.64 -8.66 -11.05
C THR A 268 -16.03 -8.43 -12.51
N GLU A 269 -17.30 -8.70 -12.82
CA GLU A 269 -17.98 -8.37 -14.08
C GLU A 269 -19.10 -7.34 -13.87
N ASP A 270 -19.25 -6.81 -12.66
CA ASP A 270 -20.24 -5.79 -12.35
C ASP A 270 -19.82 -4.42 -12.91
N GLU A 271 -20.79 -3.52 -13.14
CA GLU A 271 -20.56 -2.15 -13.60
C GLU A 271 -20.14 -1.26 -12.41
N VAL A 272 -18.94 -1.50 -11.89
CA VAL A 272 -18.40 -0.88 -10.68
C VAL A 272 -17.76 0.48 -10.92
N VAL A 273 -17.72 1.31 -9.88
CA VAL A 273 -16.98 2.57 -9.84
C VAL A 273 -16.10 2.63 -8.59
N SER A 274 -15.23 3.65 -8.49
CA SER A 274 -14.21 3.71 -7.42
C SER A 274 -14.77 3.62 -5.99
N SER A 275 -15.95 4.19 -5.71
CA SER A 275 -16.54 4.14 -4.38
C SER A 275 -16.91 2.73 -3.90
N ASP A 276 -17.15 1.81 -4.83
CA ASP A 276 -17.60 0.45 -4.51
C ASP A 276 -16.49 -0.39 -3.85
N PHE A 277 -15.24 0.06 -3.98
CA PHE A 277 -14.07 -0.58 -3.39
C PHE A 277 -13.58 0.09 -2.09
N ILE A 278 -14.29 1.10 -1.58
CA ILE A 278 -13.92 1.73 -0.31
C ILE A 278 -14.08 0.72 0.82
N GLY A 279 -12.95 0.41 1.49
CA GLY A 279 -12.91 -0.59 2.55
C GLY A 279 -12.79 -2.03 2.07
N ASP A 280 -12.61 -2.26 0.77
CA ASP A 280 -12.17 -3.57 0.29
C ASP A 280 -10.72 -3.84 0.75
N HIS A 281 -10.41 -5.11 1.05
CA HIS A 281 -9.14 -5.54 1.63
C HIS A 281 -8.22 -6.25 0.64
N HIS A 282 -8.64 -6.48 -0.60
CA HIS A 282 -7.82 -7.06 -1.64
C HIS A 282 -6.72 -6.09 -2.07
N SER A 283 -5.61 -6.64 -2.56
CA SER A 283 -4.52 -5.83 -3.13
C SER A 283 -4.85 -5.37 -4.54
N SER A 284 -5.58 -6.19 -5.30
CA SER A 284 -5.97 -5.93 -6.68
C SER A 284 -7.34 -6.51 -6.97
N ILE A 285 -8.17 -5.78 -7.70
CA ILE A 285 -9.49 -6.24 -8.15
C ILE A 285 -9.54 -5.99 -9.65
N PHE A 286 -9.65 -7.06 -10.42
CA PHE A 286 -9.71 -6.99 -11.87
C PHE A 286 -11.13 -6.69 -12.33
N ASP A 287 -11.30 -5.57 -13.03
CA ASP A 287 -12.53 -5.18 -13.68
C ASP A 287 -12.55 -5.75 -15.11
N ALA A 288 -13.40 -6.76 -15.30
CA ALA A 288 -13.48 -7.52 -16.53
C ALA A 288 -14.16 -6.79 -17.69
N LYS A 289 -14.92 -5.72 -17.42
CA LYS A 289 -15.65 -4.98 -18.45
C LYS A 289 -14.98 -3.66 -18.83
N ALA A 290 -14.15 -3.12 -17.95
CA ALA A 290 -13.38 -1.91 -18.23
C ALA A 290 -12.17 -2.13 -19.15
N GLY A 291 -11.66 -3.36 -19.28
CA GLY A 291 -10.54 -3.67 -20.18
C GLY A 291 -10.98 -3.96 -21.61
N ILE A 292 -10.02 -3.93 -22.54
CA ILE A 292 -10.26 -4.16 -23.97
C ILE A 292 -9.01 -4.77 -24.63
N SER A 293 -9.21 -5.63 -25.62
CA SER A 293 -8.13 -6.16 -26.47
C SER A 293 -8.15 -5.48 -27.83
N LEU A 294 -7.01 -4.95 -28.27
CA LEU A 294 -6.86 -4.42 -29.63
C LEU A 294 -6.69 -5.55 -30.65
N ASN A 295 -5.91 -6.57 -30.28
CA ASN A 295 -5.68 -7.80 -31.02
C ASN A 295 -5.18 -8.88 -30.06
N ASP A 296 -5.02 -10.10 -30.56
CA ASP A 296 -4.68 -11.27 -29.73
C ASP A 296 -3.34 -11.14 -28.98
N ASN A 297 -2.45 -10.21 -29.34
CA ASN A 297 -1.18 -9.97 -28.65
C ASN A 297 -1.11 -8.63 -27.92
N PHE A 298 -2.14 -7.78 -27.95
CA PHE A 298 -2.12 -6.45 -27.35
C PHE A 298 -3.42 -6.19 -26.60
N VAL A 299 -3.31 -6.11 -25.27
CA VAL A 299 -4.40 -5.99 -24.30
C VAL A 299 -4.10 -4.93 -23.25
#